data_AF-A0A358XRD2-F1
#
_entry.id   AF-A0A358XRD2-F1
#
_cell.length_a   1.000
_cell.length_b   1.000
_cell.length_c   1.000
_cell.angle_alpha   90.00
_cell.angle_beta   90.00
_cell.angle_gamma   90.00
#
_symmetry.space_group_name_H-M   'P 1'
#
loop_
_entity.id
_entity.type
_entity.pdbx_description
1 polymer ?
#
loop_
_entity_poly.entity_id
_entity_poly.type
_entity_poly.pdbx_seq_one_letter_code
_entity_poly.pdbx_strand_id
1 'polypeptide(L)'
;LFDMRSWYGTTEELFFANHELGGAYWDSKNEKSYTAFNPIEKANNWHTPILIFQGGKDYRVPIGQGLAAFQLAQLKKIKSRLVYLP
;
A
#
# COMPACT_ATOMS: atom_id res chain seq x y z
N LEU A 1 -3.10 -1.85 -2.67
CA LEU A 1 -2.32 -1.78 -1.41
C LEU A 1 -0.89 -1.43 -1.77
N PHE A 2 -0.23 -0.54 -1.03
CA PHE A 2 1.15 -0.12 -1.31
C PHE A 2 2.13 -0.65 -0.27
N ASP A 3 1.81 -0.47 1.02
CA ASP A 3 2.53 -1.06 2.15
C ASP A 3 1.58 -1.98 2.93
N MET A 4 1.79 -3.28 2.78
CA MET A 4 0.95 -4.32 3.38
C MET A 4 1.01 -4.31 4.92
N ARG A 5 2.15 -3.95 5.53
CA ARG A 5 2.29 -3.90 6.99
C ARG A 5 1.48 -2.75 7.57
N SER A 6 1.62 -1.57 6.96
CA SER A 6 0.81 -0.40 7.30
C SER A 6 -0.68 -0.65 7.09
N TRP A 7 -1.04 -1.30 5.97
CA TRP A 7 -2.44 -1.60 5.65
C TRP A 7 -3.10 -2.52 6.69
N TYR A 8 -2.44 -3.60 7.10
CA TYR A 8 -3.00 -4.53 8.09
C TYR A 8 -3.39 -3.84 9.41
N GLY A 9 -2.61 -2.84 9.85
CA GLY A 9 -2.89 -2.10 11.08
C GLY A 9 -3.91 -0.97 10.94
N THR A 10 -4.36 -0.66 9.73
CA THR A 10 -5.20 0.53 9.46
C THR A 10 -6.50 0.23 8.74
N THR A 11 -6.63 -0.95 8.12
CA THR A 11 -7.84 -1.35 7.39
C THR A 11 -8.99 -1.72 8.33
N GLU A 12 -10.22 -1.40 7.93
CA GLU A 12 -11.43 -1.96 8.55
C GLU A 12 -11.74 -3.40 8.05
N GLU A 13 -11.10 -3.84 6.97
CA GLU A 13 -11.34 -5.13 6.31
C GLU A 13 -10.46 -6.27 6.87
N LEU A 14 -10.28 -6.34 8.19
CA LEU A 14 -9.43 -7.34 8.85
C LEU A 14 -9.80 -8.80 8.50
N PHE A 15 -11.08 -9.06 8.18
CA PHE A 15 -11.51 -10.37 7.69
C PHE A 15 -10.71 -10.79 6.44
N PHE A 16 -10.63 -9.92 5.43
CA PHE A 16 -9.89 -10.20 4.19
C PHE A 16 -8.39 -10.25 4.45
N ALA A 17 -7.88 -9.34 5.27
CA ALA A 17 -6.47 -9.34 5.65
C ALA A 17 -6.04 -10.68 6.27
N ASN A 18 -6.86 -11.26 7.15
CA ASN A 18 -6.59 -12.55 7.76
C ASN A 18 -6.77 -13.72 6.79
N HIS A 19 -7.81 -13.68 5.96
CA HIS A 19 -8.10 -14.77 5.03
C HIS A 19 -7.09 -14.86 3.89
N GLU A 20 -6.68 -13.74 3.31
CA GLU A 20 -5.82 -13.69 2.13
C GLU A 20 -4.32 -13.68 2.48
N LEU A 21 -3.92 -12.99 3.56
CA LEU A 21 -2.50 -12.89 3.95
C LEU A 21 -2.08 -13.96 4.95
N GLY A 22 -3.03 -14.72 5.49
CA GLY A 22 -2.82 -15.74 6.54
C GLY A 22 -2.82 -15.18 7.96
N GLY A 23 -3.05 -13.87 8.13
CA GLY A 23 -3.06 -13.18 9.42
C GLY A 23 -2.03 -12.07 9.53
N ALA A 24 -1.67 -11.73 10.77
CA ALA A 24 -0.82 -10.59 11.08
C ALA A 24 0.63 -10.73 10.60
N TYR A 25 1.27 -9.58 10.33
CA TYR A 25 2.64 -9.52 9.82
C TYR A 25 3.73 -9.87 10.84
N TRP A 26 3.41 -9.90 12.13
CA TRP A 26 4.33 -10.34 13.19
C TRP A 26 4.34 -11.86 13.39
N ASP A 27 3.42 -12.59 12.75
CA ASP A 27 3.49 -14.05 12.68
C ASP A 27 4.46 -14.45 11.55
N SER A 28 5.51 -15.19 11.90
CA SER A 28 6.52 -15.66 10.95
C SER A 28 5.94 -16.52 9.83
N LYS A 29 4.81 -17.20 10.07
CA LYS A 29 4.10 -17.98 9.03
C LYS A 29 3.60 -17.11 7.88
N ASN A 30 3.35 -15.83 8.13
CA ASN A 30 2.77 -14.89 7.16
C ASN A 30 3.83 -13.99 6.52
N GLU A 31 5.11 -14.12 6.90
CA GLU A 31 6.20 -13.23 6.47
C GLU A 31 6.23 -13.02 4.95
N LYS A 32 6.02 -14.08 4.17
CA LYS A 32 6.04 -14.03 2.71
C LYS A 32 4.99 -13.07 2.13
N SER A 33 3.80 -13.00 2.72
CA SER A 33 2.71 -12.09 2.34
C SER A 33 3.10 -10.62 2.50
N TYR A 34 3.89 -10.32 3.53
CA TYR A 34 4.31 -8.95 3.88
C TYR A 34 5.69 -8.55 3.36
N THR A 35 6.38 -9.45 2.65
CA THR A 35 7.71 -9.20 2.08
C THR A 35 7.71 -9.42 0.56
N ALA A 36 7.65 -10.66 0.10
CA ALA A 36 7.77 -11.01 -1.32
C ALA A 36 6.69 -10.36 -2.19
N PHE A 37 5.47 -10.25 -1.65
CA PHE A 37 4.29 -9.69 -2.34
C PHE A 37 3.98 -8.24 -1.95
N ASN A 38 4.75 -7.64 -1.06
CA ASN A 38 4.52 -6.27 -0.60
C ASN A 38 5.03 -5.25 -1.64
N PRO A 39 4.17 -4.40 -2.25
CA PRO A 39 4.59 -3.55 -3.36
C PRO A 39 5.68 -2.53 -3.03
N ILE A 40 5.74 -2.03 -1.79
CA ILE A 40 6.79 -1.12 -1.34
C ILE A 40 8.21 -1.73 -1.47
N GLU A 41 8.35 -3.05 -1.33
CA GLU A 41 9.63 -3.76 -1.50
C GLU A 41 10.11 -3.76 -2.96
N LYS A 42 9.22 -3.44 -3.91
CA LYS A 42 9.51 -3.33 -5.35
C LYS A 42 9.62 -1.88 -5.82
N ALA A 43 9.62 -0.91 -4.90
CA ALA A 43 9.68 0.51 -5.21
C ALA A 43 10.88 0.92 -6.08
N ASN A 44 12.00 0.18 -6.00
CA ASN A 44 13.17 0.45 -6.83
C ASN A 44 12.96 0.19 -8.32
N ASN A 45 11.95 -0.61 -8.68
CA ASN A 45 11.61 -0.90 -10.07
C ASN A 45 10.68 0.16 -10.69
N TRP A 46 10.22 1.15 -9.92
CA TRP A 46 9.32 2.19 -10.42
C TRP A 46 10.09 3.19 -11.28
N HIS A 47 9.66 3.38 -12.53
CA HIS A 47 10.32 4.26 -13.51
C HIS A 47 9.37 4.86 -14.55
N THR A 48 8.12 4.41 -14.60
CA THR A 48 7.10 4.88 -15.56
C THR A 48 6.24 5.96 -14.94
N PRO A 49 5.67 6.92 -15.71
CA PRO A 49 4.72 7.88 -15.18
C PRO A 49 3.55 7.21 -14.44
N ILE A 50 3.14 7.77 -13.29
CA ILE A 50 2.14 7.15 -12.39
C ILE A 50 1.00 8.14 -12.10
N LEU A 51 -0.24 7.68 -12.25
CA LEU A 51 -1.42 8.38 -11.77
C LEU A 51 -2.01 7.60 -10.60
N ILE A 52 -2.20 8.27 -9.46
CA ILE A 52 -2.74 7.67 -8.24
C ILE A 52 -4.09 8.31 -7.93
N PHE A 53 -5.10 7.49 -7.69
CA PHE A 53 -6.40 7.91 -7.18
C PHE A 53 -6.52 7.47 -5.72
N GLN A 54 -6.96 8.38 -4.85
CA GLN A 54 -7.16 8.08 -3.43
C GLN A 54 -8.46 8.68 -2.93
N GLY A 55 -9.30 7.86 -2.29
CA GLY A 55 -10.45 8.31 -1.52
C GLY A 55 -10.06 8.75 -0.11
N GLY A 56 -10.56 9.89 0.34
CA GLY A 56 -10.36 10.44 1.68
C GLY A 56 -11.10 9.69 2.78
N LYS A 57 -12.18 9.00 2.39
CA LYS A 57 -13.02 8.17 3.27
C LYS A 57 -12.97 6.69 2.92
N ASP A 58 -11.92 6.25 2.22
CA ASP A 58 -11.71 4.82 2.02
C ASP A 58 -11.03 4.24 3.28
N TYR A 59 -11.82 3.66 4.17
CA TYR A 59 -11.35 3.02 5.40
C TYR A 59 -10.87 1.57 5.16
N ARG A 60 -11.12 1.03 3.96
CA ARG A 60 -10.67 -0.30 3.52
C ARG A 60 -9.22 -0.24 3.07
N VAL A 61 -8.88 0.78 2.28
CA VAL A 61 -7.50 1.12 1.88
C VAL A 61 -7.19 2.55 2.32
N PRO A 62 -6.71 2.74 3.57
CA PRO A 62 -6.56 4.05 4.18
C PRO A 62 -5.66 4.99 3.39
N ILE A 63 -5.96 6.29 3.49
CA ILE A 63 -5.32 7.40 2.74
C ILE A 63 -3.78 7.34 2.70
N GLY A 64 -3.15 6.87 3.77
CA GLY A 64 -1.70 6.74 3.86
C GLY A 64 -1.10 5.88 2.74
N GLN A 65 -1.84 4.90 2.23
CA GLN A 65 -1.38 4.01 1.15
C GLN A 65 -1.14 4.78 -0.16
N GLY A 66 -2.12 5.57 -0.61
CA GLY A 66 -1.99 6.39 -1.81
C GLY A 66 -0.99 7.53 -1.63
N LEU A 67 -0.98 8.18 -0.46
CA LEU A 67 -0.05 9.28 -0.18
C LEU A 67 1.41 8.81 -0.12
N ALA A 68 1.70 7.67 0.52
CA ALA A 68 3.05 7.11 0.57
C ALA A 68 3.55 6.71 -0.83
N ALA A 69 2.69 6.08 -1.65
CA ALA A 69 3.01 5.75 -3.04
C ALA A 69 3.31 7.01 -3.88
N PHE A 70 2.49 8.05 -3.73
CA PHE A 70 2.67 9.32 -4.46
C PHE A 70 3.96 10.01 -4.05
N GLN A 71 4.22 10.12 -2.75
CA GLN A 71 5.44 10.72 -2.23
C GLN A 71 6.68 9.95 -2.69
N LEU A 72 6.64 8.61 -2.68
CA LEU A 72 7.74 7.80 -3.20
C LEU A 72 8.02 8.08 -4.68
N ALA A 73 6.97 8.17 -5.50
CA ALA A 73 7.11 8.50 -6.92
C ALA A 73 7.73 9.90 -7.12
N GLN A 74 7.29 10.88 -6.34
CA GLN A 74 7.84 12.25 -6.35
C GLN A 74 9.33 12.27 -5.95
N LEU A 75 9.71 11.58 -4.87
CA LEU A 75 11.10 11.47 -4.41
C LEU A 75 12.01 10.81 -5.46
N LYS A 76 11.49 9.84 -6.21
CA LYS A 76 12.18 9.20 -7.35
C LYS A 76 12.15 10.03 -8.64
N LYS A 77 11.62 11.25 -8.61
CA LYS A 77 11.47 12.14 -9.78
C LYS A 77 10.68 11.48 -10.93
N ILE A 78 9.78 10.57 -10.61
CA ILE A 78 8.87 9.94 -11.57
C ILE A 78 7.75 10.94 -11.84
N LYS A 79 7.40 11.15 -13.12
CA LYS A 79 6.25 11.99 -13.49
C LYS A 79 4.99 11.39 -12.85
N SER A 80 4.48 12.01 -11.79
CA SER A 80 3.31 11.50 -11.09
C SER A 80 2.24 12.56 -10.84
N ARG A 81 0.99 12.09 -10.71
CA ARG A 81 -0.17 12.92 -10.34
C ARG A 81 -0.99 12.18 -9.30
N LEU A 82 -1.53 12.92 -8.34
CA LEU A 82 -2.49 12.45 -7.35
C LEU A 82 -3.85 13.08 -7.63
N VAL A 83 -4.88 12.25 -7.74
CA VAL A 83 -6.28 12.66 -7.73
C VAL A 83 -6.87 12.22 -6.41
N TYR A 84 -7.12 13.19 -5.54
CA TYR A 84 -7.70 12.96 -4.22
C TYR A 84 -9.19 13.28 -4.24
N LEU A 85 -10.01 12.35 -3.76
CA LEU A 85 -11.46 12.47 -3.65
C LEU A 85 -11.83 12.57 -2.16
N PRO A 86 -12.22 13.75 -1.66
CA PRO A 86 -12.43 13.98 -0.22
C PRO A 86 -13.64 13.23 0.37
#